data_AF-A0A165SU10-F1
#
_entry.id   AF-A0A165SU10-F1
#
_cell.length_a   1.000
_cell.length_b   1.000
_cell.length_c   1.000
_cell.angle_alpha   90.00
_cell.angle_beta   90.00
_cell.angle_gamma   90.00
#
_symmetry.space_group_name_H-M   'P 1'
#
loop_
_entity.id
_entity.type
_entity.pdbx_description
1 polymer ?
#
loop_
_entity_poly.entity_id
_entity_poly.type
_entity_poly.pdbx_seq_one_letter_code
_entity_poly.pdbx_strand_id
1 'polypeptide(L)'
;MSTAQTVRVLLRCSLLLAIFIVVAVVSSPSHSASTDLGFSQILKEEGVAARGSNYEIVPPVLRNGTLLVYSLRVHGKTYKVRGTATLKKRINELHALKGIQELDTVSQAGEGVVTAVAKPLTFLGSLVTSPKETLSSTADGVGLLLNGTVNTITGNSGATAPSKESGKKSSAVESVAAAVVGRDRARRYIAVAANVDPYTTFPPLSDALDKAAWAYATSNRLTNLATVFIPGGVGTAVSGVLATTNFSEALKASPTVADETMREMLGEMAIRQSSTRAFLSARSMTRGEKMIFVASLNSLKGVRGRSDLVDQASRQGLSQEAGYYYLLGLMMIADYHIDTERLASVELFEGIPIGTTRTGRKVAFVAGDRVGWSVDQSTTTLNIASRVNQTHAGTGASELRVLGLVHPTLKAELGALNWVIREKAPLATFKEIDVTS
;
A
#
# COMPACT_ATOMS: atom_id res chain seq x y z
N MET A 1 7.01 73.64 -24.55
CA MET A 1 7.68 72.32 -24.45
C MET A 1 6.62 71.26 -24.25
N SER A 2 6.78 70.16 -24.97
CA SER A 2 5.73 69.28 -25.48
C SER A 2 4.87 68.56 -24.43
N THR A 3 3.56 68.52 -24.73
CA THR A 3 2.44 67.80 -24.10
C THR A 3 2.56 66.26 -24.11
N ALA A 4 3.78 65.73 -24.24
CA ALA A 4 4.07 64.29 -24.33
C ALA A 4 4.77 63.69 -23.10
N GLN A 5 4.99 64.45 -22.02
CA GLN A 5 5.65 63.96 -20.80
C GLN A 5 4.77 63.89 -19.55
N THR A 6 3.51 64.33 -19.61
CA THR A 6 2.58 64.28 -18.46
C THR A 6 1.79 62.97 -18.36
N VAL A 7 1.90 62.06 -19.33
CA VAL A 7 1.13 60.80 -19.40
C VAL A 7 1.88 59.60 -18.80
N ARG A 8 3.15 59.74 -18.39
CA ARG A 8 3.96 58.60 -17.88
C ARG A 8 4.24 58.56 -16.37
N VAL A 9 3.64 59.46 -15.57
CA VAL A 9 3.84 59.46 -14.11
C VAL A 9 2.55 59.19 -13.31
N LEU A 10 1.38 59.19 -13.95
CA LEU A 10 0.09 58.83 -13.33
C LEU A 10 -0.23 57.32 -13.41
N LEU A 11 0.74 56.49 -13.81
CA LEU A 11 0.61 55.03 -13.89
C LEU A 11 1.40 54.29 -12.80
N ARG A 12 1.65 54.93 -11.66
CA ARG A 12 2.15 54.27 -10.45
C ARG A 12 1.59 54.98 -9.22
N CYS A 13 0.91 54.21 -8.37
CA CYS A 13 0.41 54.58 -7.05
C CYS A 13 -0.83 55.50 -7.01
N SER A 14 -2.01 54.88 -7.11
CA SER A 14 -3.05 55.09 -6.10
C SER A 14 -4.06 53.94 -6.09
N LEU A 15 -4.02 53.20 -4.98
CA LEU A 15 -5.12 52.58 -4.24
C LEU A 15 -6.11 51.70 -5.05
N LEU A 16 -6.04 50.37 -4.87
CA LEU A 16 -6.70 49.68 -3.75
C LEU A 16 -8.22 49.84 -3.79
N LEU A 17 -8.87 49.05 -4.65
CA LEU A 17 -10.12 48.41 -4.27
C LEU A 17 -10.01 46.93 -4.57
N ALA A 18 -9.81 46.18 -3.49
CA ALA A 18 -9.82 44.74 -3.46
C ALA A 18 -11.19 44.23 -3.91
N ILE A 19 -11.25 43.60 -5.08
CA ILE A 19 -12.24 42.58 -5.36
C ILE A 19 -11.49 41.26 -5.27
N PHE A 20 -11.27 40.82 -4.02
CA PHE A 20 -11.12 39.41 -3.72
C PHE A 20 -12.49 38.78 -4.00
N ILE A 21 -12.75 38.40 -5.25
CA ILE A 21 -13.69 37.29 -5.47
C ILE A 21 -12.91 36.06 -4.99
N VAL A 22 -13.04 35.78 -3.70
CA VAL A 22 -12.93 34.43 -3.18
C VAL A 22 -14.04 33.68 -3.90
N VAL A 23 -13.73 33.09 -5.05
CA VAL A 23 -14.45 31.89 -5.46
C VAL A 23 -14.04 30.87 -4.42
N ALA A 24 -14.77 30.87 -3.30
CA ALA A 24 -14.94 29.66 -2.55
C ALA A 24 -15.52 28.70 -3.57
N VAL A 25 -14.66 27.86 -4.15
CA VAL A 25 -15.11 26.57 -4.67
C VAL A 25 -15.64 25.88 -3.42
N VAL A 26 -16.92 26.14 -3.13
CA VAL A 26 -17.74 25.25 -2.37
C VAL A 26 -17.72 24.01 -3.23
N SER A 27 -16.75 23.14 -2.96
CA SER A 27 -16.77 21.76 -3.42
C SER A 27 -18.10 21.23 -2.94
N SER A 28 -19.09 21.23 -3.83
CA SER A 28 -20.38 20.61 -3.58
C SER A 28 -20.05 19.20 -3.11
N PRO A 29 -20.70 18.69 -2.04
CA PRO A 29 -20.53 17.30 -1.66
C PRO A 29 -20.81 16.48 -2.92
N SER A 30 -19.78 15.79 -3.41
CA SER A 30 -19.87 14.98 -4.62
C SER A 30 -21.10 14.11 -4.46
N HIS A 31 -22.13 14.36 -5.27
CA HIS A 31 -23.37 13.62 -5.21
C HIS A 31 -22.99 12.15 -5.31
N SER A 32 -23.22 11.41 -4.23
CA SER A 32 -23.03 9.96 -4.22
C SER A 32 -24.14 9.40 -5.09
N ALA A 33 -23.92 9.40 -6.41
CA ALA A 33 -24.86 8.84 -7.36
C ALA A 33 -25.05 7.37 -6.99
N SER A 34 -26.32 6.96 -6.82
CA SER A 34 -26.64 5.54 -6.76
C SER A 34 -26.08 4.90 -8.02
N THR A 35 -25.23 3.90 -7.87
CA THR A 35 -24.72 3.15 -9.01
C THR A 35 -25.91 2.57 -9.77
N ASP A 36 -25.95 2.68 -11.11
CA ASP A 36 -27.01 2.08 -11.95
C ASP A 36 -27.06 0.53 -11.86
N LEU A 37 -26.10 -0.06 -11.13
CA LEU A 37 -25.97 -1.50 -10.88
C LEU A 37 -26.43 -1.83 -9.45
N GLY A 38 -27.23 -2.89 -9.34
CA GLY A 38 -27.67 -3.41 -8.04
C GLY A 38 -26.51 -3.85 -7.15
N PHE A 39 -26.67 -3.70 -5.83
CA PHE A 39 -25.68 -4.04 -4.80
C PHE A 39 -24.96 -5.38 -5.05
N SER A 40 -25.72 -6.45 -5.30
CA SER A 40 -25.17 -7.81 -5.51
C SER A 40 -24.36 -7.93 -6.80
N GLN A 41 -24.71 -7.19 -7.85
CA GLN A 41 -23.98 -7.19 -9.10
C GLN A 41 -22.60 -6.55 -8.93
N ILE A 42 -22.53 -5.42 -8.23
CA ILE A 42 -21.25 -4.75 -7.92
C ILE A 42 -20.33 -5.72 -7.17
N LEU A 43 -20.83 -6.34 -6.10
CA LEU A 43 -20.03 -7.29 -5.31
C LEU A 43 -19.51 -8.48 -6.14
N LYS A 44 -20.34 -9.01 -7.06
CA LYS A 44 -19.94 -10.07 -7.99
C LYS A 44 -18.84 -9.61 -8.95
N GLU A 45 -19.00 -8.44 -9.58
CA GLU A 45 -18.04 -7.90 -10.55
C GLU A 45 -16.67 -7.60 -9.92
N GLU A 46 -16.68 -7.11 -8.68
CA GLU A 46 -15.50 -6.78 -7.88
C GLU A 46 -14.87 -8.01 -7.20
N GLY A 47 -15.55 -9.16 -7.23
CA GLY A 47 -15.11 -10.40 -6.62
C GLY A 47 -15.04 -10.31 -5.09
N VAL A 48 -16.08 -9.75 -4.47
CA VAL A 48 -16.17 -9.57 -3.02
C VAL A 48 -17.41 -10.25 -2.47
N ALA A 49 -17.25 -11.08 -1.44
CA ALA A 49 -18.37 -11.70 -0.75
C ALA A 49 -19.08 -10.68 0.16
N ALA A 50 -20.42 -10.61 0.08
CA ALA A 50 -21.24 -9.71 0.89
C ALA A 50 -21.12 -9.99 2.40
N ARG A 51 -20.83 -11.22 2.80
CA ARG A 51 -20.65 -11.64 4.20
C ARG A 51 -19.46 -12.59 4.31
N GLY A 52 -18.73 -12.48 5.40
CA GLY A 52 -17.72 -13.44 5.85
C GLY A 52 -17.99 -13.86 7.29
N SER A 53 -17.05 -14.58 7.90
CA SER A 53 -17.23 -15.14 9.25
C SER A 53 -17.38 -14.10 10.35
N ASN A 54 -16.86 -12.88 10.16
CA ASN A 54 -16.86 -11.80 11.16
C ASN A 54 -17.13 -10.42 10.55
N TYR A 55 -17.71 -10.38 9.34
CA TYR A 55 -18.01 -9.13 8.66
C TYR A 55 -19.22 -9.24 7.73
N GLU A 56 -19.81 -8.08 7.45
CA GLU A 56 -20.86 -7.93 6.43
C GLU A 56 -20.69 -6.60 5.70
N ILE A 57 -20.90 -6.61 4.40
CA ILE A 57 -21.02 -5.40 3.58
C ILE A 57 -22.50 -5.07 3.48
N VAL A 58 -22.86 -3.85 3.86
CA VAL A 58 -24.26 -3.40 3.91
C VAL A 58 -24.56 -2.52 2.69
N PRO A 59 -25.71 -2.72 2.01
CA PRO A 59 -26.14 -1.84 0.93
C PRO A 59 -26.48 -0.41 1.42
N PRO A 60 -26.42 0.61 0.55
CA PRO A 60 -25.92 0.55 -0.84
C PRO A 60 -24.39 0.66 -0.91
N VAL A 61 -23.83 0.26 -2.06
CA VAL A 61 -22.48 0.68 -2.46
C VAL A 61 -22.62 1.98 -3.24
N LEU A 62 -21.92 3.02 -2.76
CA LEU A 62 -21.91 4.33 -3.40
C LEU A 62 -20.68 4.47 -4.28
N ARG A 63 -20.63 5.52 -5.10
CA ARG A 63 -19.45 5.91 -5.88
C ARG A 63 -18.99 7.30 -5.47
N ASN A 64 -17.67 7.48 -5.35
CA ASN A 64 -17.03 8.79 -5.17
C ASN A 64 -15.79 8.87 -6.06
N GLY A 65 -15.89 9.66 -7.14
CA GLY A 65 -14.87 9.69 -8.19
C GLY A 65 -14.74 8.32 -8.87
N THR A 66 -13.49 7.85 -8.99
CA THR A 66 -13.17 6.52 -9.54
C THR A 66 -13.41 5.36 -8.56
N LEU A 67 -13.70 5.65 -7.29
CA LEU A 67 -13.74 4.65 -6.22
C LEU A 67 -15.17 4.34 -5.80
N LEU A 68 -15.40 3.07 -5.47
CA LEU A 68 -16.60 2.62 -4.78
C LEU A 68 -16.48 2.92 -3.28
N VAL A 69 -17.60 3.10 -2.59
CA VAL A 69 -17.64 3.37 -1.16
C VAL A 69 -18.57 2.36 -0.50
N TYR A 70 -17.97 1.52 0.33
CA TYR A 70 -18.61 0.41 1.00
C TYR A 70 -18.94 0.74 2.45
N SER A 71 -19.99 0.12 2.98
CA SER A 71 -20.30 0.11 4.42
C SER A 71 -19.95 -1.26 4.98
N LEU A 72 -18.80 -1.38 5.64
CA LEU A 72 -18.30 -2.62 6.23
C LEU A 72 -18.72 -2.70 7.70
N ARG A 73 -19.61 -3.63 8.03
CA ARG A 73 -20.08 -3.89 9.39
C ARG A 73 -19.24 -5.00 10.04
N VAL A 74 -18.68 -4.70 11.21
CA VAL A 74 -17.85 -5.61 12.02
C VAL A 74 -18.27 -5.46 13.48
N HIS A 75 -18.71 -6.55 14.13
CA HIS A 75 -19.18 -6.56 15.52
C HIS A 75 -20.16 -5.41 15.85
N GLY A 76 -21.15 -5.17 14.98
CA GLY A 76 -22.16 -4.11 15.16
C GLY A 76 -21.70 -2.68 14.83
N LYS A 77 -20.39 -2.42 14.66
CA LYS A 77 -19.86 -1.14 14.21
C LYS A 77 -19.76 -1.11 12.68
N THR A 78 -20.05 0.04 12.08
CA THR A 78 -19.97 0.23 10.62
C THR A 78 -18.82 1.16 10.26
N TYR A 79 -17.98 0.71 9.34
CA TYR A 79 -16.83 1.44 8.81
C TYR A 79 -17.10 1.80 7.35
N LYS A 80 -16.92 3.07 6.99
CA LYS A 80 -16.93 3.49 5.58
C LYS A 80 -15.58 3.16 4.98
N VAL A 81 -15.57 2.34 3.93
CA VAL A 81 -14.35 1.90 3.25
C VAL A 81 -14.37 2.40 1.82
N ARG A 82 -13.42 3.27 1.48
CA ARG A 82 -13.28 3.84 0.14
C ARG A 82 -12.37 2.95 -0.71
N GLY A 83 -13.00 2.36 -1.70
CA GLY A 83 -12.47 1.62 -2.82
C GLY A 83 -12.27 0.12 -2.59
N THR A 84 -12.36 -0.67 -3.66
CA THR A 84 -12.39 -2.13 -3.61
C THR A 84 -11.08 -2.72 -3.08
N ALA A 85 -9.93 -2.16 -3.47
CA ALA A 85 -8.63 -2.67 -3.00
C ALA A 85 -8.46 -2.48 -1.48
N THR A 86 -8.90 -1.33 -0.95
CA THR A 86 -8.93 -1.07 0.50
C THR A 86 -9.88 -2.03 1.21
N LEU A 87 -11.05 -2.32 0.63
CA LEU A 87 -12.00 -3.28 1.20
C LEU A 87 -11.40 -4.68 1.29
N LYS A 88 -10.75 -5.15 0.23
CA LYS A 88 -10.07 -6.45 0.23
C LYS A 88 -8.94 -6.50 1.26
N LYS A 89 -8.18 -5.40 1.43
CA LYS A 89 -7.21 -5.26 2.53
C LYS A 89 -7.89 -5.40 3.89
N ARG A 90 -9.01 -4.72 4.14
CA ARG A 90 -9.74 -4.81 5.43
C ARG A 90 -10.32 -6.21 5.66
N ILE A 91 -10.79 -6.89 4.62
CA ILE A 91 -11.25 -8.28 4.72
C ILE A 91 -10.09 -9.20 5.11
N ASN A 92 -8.91 -9.07 4.49
CA ASN A 92 -7.71 -9.82 4.88
C ASN A 92 -7.34 -9.56 6.36
N GLU A 93 -7.41 -8.31 6.80
CA GLU A 93 -7.18 -7.93 8.19
C GLU A 93 -8.22 -8.55 9.17
N LEU A 94 -9.46 -8.75 8.73
CA LEU A 94 -10.49 -9.42 9.53
C LEU A 94 -10.29 -10.93 9.60
N HIS A 95 -9.71 -11.56 8.57
CA HIS A 95 -9.28 -12.95 8.67
C HIS A 95 -8.14 -13.11 9.69
N ALA A 96 -7.14 -12.23 9.64
CA ALA A 96 -6.06 -12.18 10.63
C ALA A 96 -6.57 -11.94 12.06
N LEU A 97 -7.54 -11.03 12.22
CA LEU A 97 -8.18 -10.77 13.51
C LEU A 97 -8.75 -12.05 14.14
N LYS A 98 -9.42 -12.88 13.33
CA LYS A 98 -10.01 -14.13 13.82
C LYS A 98 -8.92 -15.06 14.37
N GLY A 99 -7.82 -15.24 13.63
CA GLY A 99 -6.73 -16.10 14.10
C GLY A 99 -6.01 -15.55 15.34
N ILE A 100 -5.85 -14.22 15.46
CA ILE A 100 -5.30 -13.62 16.68
C ILE A 100 -6.21 -13.89 17.88
N GLN A 101 -7.53 -13.76 17.71
CA GLN A 101 -8.51 -14.01 18.78
C GLN A 101 -8.54 -15.48 19.21
N GLU A 102 -8.34 -16.42 18.29
CA GLU A 102 -8.26 -17.85 18.62
C GLU A 102 -7.04 -18.16 19.51
N LEU A 103 -5.90 -17.49 19.31
CA LEU A 103 -4.72 -17.65 20.17
C LEU A 103 -4.94 -17.15 21.60
N ASP A 104 -5.64 -16.02 21.75
CA ASP A 104 -5.97 -15.48 23.07
C ASP A 104 -6.79 -16.51 23.88
N THR A 105 -7.76 -17.18 23.25
CA THR A 105 -8.56 -18.21 23.93
C THR A 105 -7.75 -19.43 24.39
N VAL A 106 -6.69 -19.82 23.66
CA VAL A 106 -5.80 -20.92 24.03
C VAL A 106 -4.87 -20.51 25.17
N SER A 107 -4.37 -19.28 25.16
CA SER A 107 -3.47 -18.76 26.22
C SER A 107 -4.17 -18.55 27.57
N GLN A 108 -5.49 -18.28 27.56
CA GLN A 108 -6.29 -18.08 28.77
C GLN A 108 -6.80 -19.40 29.41
N ALA A 109 -6.57 -20.56 28.79
CA ALA A 109 -7.03 -21.85 29.31
C ALA A 109 -6.21 -22.41 30.50
N GLY A 110 -5.25 -21.66 31.05
CA GLY A 110 -4.45 -22.06 32.21
C GLY A 110 -3.39 -23.14 31.92
N GLU A 111 -2.45 -23.32 32.84
CA GLU A 111 -1.34 -24.30 32.80
C GLU A 111 -1.82 -25.78 32.91
N GLY A 112 -2.84 -26.16 32.14
CA GLY A 112 -3.46 -27.49 32.16
C GLY A 112 -3.64 -28.17 30.81
N VAL A 113 -3.32 -27.50 29.69
CA VAL A 113 -3.37 -28.14 28.35
C VAL A 113 -2.09 -27.82 27.58
N VAL A 114 -0.97 -28.40 28.01
CA VAL A 114 0.20 -28.61 27.14
C VAL A 114 -0.08 -29.82 26.27
N THR A 115 -1.04 -29.71 25.35
CA THR A 115 -1.14 -30.56 24.15
C THR A 115 -2.16 -29.97 23.20
N ALA A 116 -1.73 -29.00 22.42
CA ALA A 116 -2.27 -28.81 21.08
C ALA A 116 -1.08 -28.88 20.12
N VAL A 117 -0.65 -30.13 19.87
CA VAL A 117 0.10 -30.50 18.68
C VAL A 117 -0.51 -29.75 17.50
N ALA A 118 0.34 -29.12 16.69
CA ALA A 118 0.00 -28.61 15.37
C ALA A 118 -0.72 -29.72 14.58
N LYS A 119 -2.06 -29.72 14.58
CA LYS A 119 -2.81 -30.57 13.67
C LYS A 119 -2.73 -29.91 12.30
N PRO A 120 -2.21 -30.58 11.27
CA PRO A 120 -2.39 -30.12 9.90
C PRO A 120 -3.90 -30.07 9.67
N LEU A 121 -4.46 -28.89 9.44
CA LEU A 121 -5.84 -28.78 9.01
C LEU A 121 -5.92 -29.35 7.59
N THR A 122 -6.27 -30.63 7.51
CA THR A 122 -6.84 -31.25 6.32
C THR A 122 -8.17 -30.56 6.04
N PHE A 123 -8.13 -29.44 5.32
CA PHE A 123 -9.32 -28.82 4.74
C PHE A 123 -9.19 -28.88 3.21
N LEU A 124 -9.41 -30.08 2.66
CA LEU A 124 -9.71 -30.27 1.26
C LEU A 124 -11.23 -30.45 1.13
N GLY A 125 -11.86 -29.51 0.43
CA GLY A 125 -13.27 -29.54 0.08
C GLY A 125 -13.58 -28.45 -0.93
N SER A 126 -13.28 -28.74 -2.21
CA SER A 126 -13.73 -28.00 -3.40
C SER A 126 -13.28 -26.54 -3.57
N LEU A 127 -12.04 -26.36 -4.00
CA LEU A 127 -11.72 -25.41 -5.07
C LEU A 127 -10.61 -26.00 -5.95
N VAL A 128 -10.96 -27.08 -6.65
CA VAL A 128 -10.20 -27.60 -7.79
C VAL A 128 -10.99 -27.27 -9.03
N THR A 129 -10.56 -26.23 -9.72
CA THR A 129 -10.59 -26.15 -11.18
C THR A 129 -9.24 -25.60 -11.60
N SER A 130 -8.27 -26.52 -11.66
CA SER A 130 -7.03 -26.55 -12.46
C SER A 130 -6.16 -25.28 -12.55
N PRO A 131 -4.86 -25.43 -12.26
CA PRO A 131 -3.94 -25.47 -13.39
C PRO A 131 -3.13 -26.75 -13.38
N LYS A 132 -3.20 -27.51 -14.48
CA LYS A 132 -2.15 -28.46 -14.84
C LYS A 132 -0.94 -27.65 -15.29
N GLU A 133 0.24 -28.17 -14.96
CA GLU A 133 1.59 -27.63 -15.22
C GLU A 133 2.10 -26.54 -14.28
N THR A 134 2.59 -26.96 -13.12
CA THR A 134 3.88 -26.44 -12.61
C THR A 134 4.56 -27.57 -11.85
N LEU A 135 5.30 -28.42 -12.59
CA LEU A 135 6.23 -29.38 -12.02
C LEU A 135 7.64 -29.07 -12.54
N SER A 136 8.62 -29.15 -11.64
CA SER A 136 10.08 -28.98 -11.81
C SER A 136 10.49 -27.56 -12.19
N SER A 137 11.34 -26.84 -11.47
CA SER A 137 12.52 -27.20 -10.66
C SER A 137 12.74 -26.02 -9.69
N THR A 138 12.98 -26.23 -8.40
CA THR A 138 14.34 -26.21 -7.83
C THR A 138 14.28 -26.88 -6.46
N ALA A 139 14.82 -28.09 -6.40
CA ALA A 139 15.54 -28.54 -5.22
C ALA A 139 16.95 -27.94 -5.28
N ASP A 140 17.58 -27.80 -4.12
CA ASP A 140 18.93 -27.28 -3.84
C ASP A 140 18.97 -25.81 -3.37
N GLY A 141 19.30 -25.64 -2.09
CA GLY A 141 19.47 -24.34 -1.45
C GLY A 141 19.43 -24.32 0.08
N VAL A 142 19.54 -25.47 0.76
CA VAL A 142 19.89 -25.52 2.19
C VAL A 142 21.42 -25.55 2.28
N GLY A 143 22.02 -24.44 2.67
CA GLY A 143 23.43 -24.38 3.03
C GLY A 143 24.11 -23.11 2.53
N LEU A 144 24.10 -22.06 3.37
CA LEU A 144 25.14 -21.03 3.54
C LEU A 144 24.54 -19.82 4.29
N LEU A 145 24.60 -19.83 5.63
CA LEU A 145 24.81 -18.66 6.51
C LEU A 145 25.30 -19.12 7.89
N LEU A 146 26.34 -19.97 7.89
CA LEU A 146 27.28 -20.11 8.99
C LEU A 146 28.62 -19.61 8.48
N ASN A 147 29.23 -18.70 9.24
CA ASN A 147 30.54 -18.06 9.06
C ASN A 147 30.57 -16.75 8.25
N GLY A 148 30.59 -15.65 9.03
CA GLY A 148 31.01 -14.32 8.62
C GLY A 148 31.21 -13.39 9.83
N THR A 149 32.16 -13.75 10.72
CA THR A 149 33.12 -12.86 11.42
C THR A 149 32.63 -11.44 11.77
N VAL A 150 32.16 -11.12 12.99
CA VAL A 150 32.91 -10.79 14.24
C VAL A 150 34.19 -9.96 14.04
N ASN A 151 34.22 -8.76 14.64
CA ASN A 151 35.24 -7.68 14.67
C ASN A 151 35.13 -6.67 13.50
N THR A 152 34.90 -5.36 13.66
CA THR A 152 35.06 -4.43 14.79
C THR A 152 34.17 -3.18 14.59
N ILE A 153 33.27 -2.87 15.52
CA ILE A 153 33.06 -1.49 15.98
C ILE A 153 33.10 -1.53 17.51
N THR A 154 34.33 -1.51 18.02
CA THR A 154 34.65 -1.06 19.37
C THR A 154 34.63 0.46 19.38
N GLY A 155 33.46 1.03 19.67
CA GLY A 155 33.31 2.36 20.25
C GLY A 155 32.94 2.17 21.72
N ASN A 156 33.92 2.37 22.60
CA ASN A 156 33.92 1.96 23.99
C ASN A 156 32.76 2.56 24.82
N SER A 157 31.93 1.71 25.44
CA SER A 157 31.22 1.97 26.70
C SER A 157 30.92 0.62 27.33
N GLY A 158 31.81 0.21 28.24
CA GLY A 158 31.85 -1.14 28.79
C GLY A 158 30.54 -1.55 29.48
N ALA A 159 30.04 -2.72 29.08
CA ALA A 159 29.18 -3.54 29.91
C ALA A 159 29.79 -4.95 29.92
N THR A 160 30.69 -5.14 30.88
CA THR A 160 31.04 -6.45 31.39
C THR A 160 29.77 -7.20 31.77
N ALA A 161 29.67 -8.46 31.34
CA ALA A 161 28.71 -9.38 31.93
C ALA A 161 28.92 -9.42 33.45
N PRO A 162 27.86 -9.34 34.27
CA PRO A 162 27.92 -9.87 35.61
C PRO A 162 27.29 -11.27 35.60
N SER A 163 28.12 -12.21 35.98
CA SER A 163 27.76 -13.32 36.87
C SER A 163 26.73 -12.91 37.91
N LYS A 164 25.99 -13.91 38.40
CA LYS A 164 25.11 -13.85 39.57
C LYS A 164 25.61 -12.87 40.64
N GLU A 165 24.64 -12.12 41.17
CA GLU A 165 24.59 -11.50 42.51
C GLU A 165 24.57 -9.97 42.57
N SER A 166 23.63 -9.49 43.40
CA SER A 166 23.39 -8.13 43.90
C SER A 166 22.53 -7.16 43.07
N GLY A 167 21.40 -6.78 43.66
CA GLY A 167 20.32 -6.01 43.07
C GLY A 167 20.69 -4.56 42.76
N LYS A 168 20.62 -4.20 41.48
CA LYS A 168 20.56 -2.82 41.02
C LYS A 168 19.11 -2.53 40.65
N LYS A 169 18.43 -1.66 41.40
CA LYS A 169 17.06 -1.22 41.10
C LYS A 169 17.08 -0.52 39.73
N SER A 170 16.67 -1.24 38.68
CA SER A 170 16.23 -0.64 37.41
C SER A 170 15.29 0.51 37.75
N SER A 171 15.54 1.70 37.20
CA SER A 171 14.60 2.80 37.40
C SER A 171 13.24 2.42 36.77
N ALA A 172 12.15 2.92 37.36
CA ALA A 172 10.81 2.64 36.82
C ALA A 172 10.70 3.11 35.35
N VAL A 173 11.38 4.20 34.98
CA VAL A 173 11.40 4.76 33.63
C VAL A 173 12.07 3.81 32.62
N GLU A 174 13.21 3.21 32.95
CA GLU A 174 13.90 2.25 32.09
C GLU A 174 13.08 0.96 31.89
N SER A 175 12.42 0.49 32.96
CA SER A 175 11.57 -0.70 32.88
C SER A 175 10.35 -0.50 31.97
N VAL A 176 9.75 0.69 32.01
CA VAL A 176 8.63 1.07 31.14
C VAL A 176 9.09 1.21 29.69
N ALA A 177 10.23 1.86 29.46
CA ALA A 177 10.80 2.00 28.12
C ALA A 177 11.12 0.62 27.48
N ALA A 178 11.73 -0.29 28.24
CA ALA A 178 12.00 -1.65 27.79
C ALA A 178 10.71 -2.44 27.48
N ALA A 179 9.67 -2.28 28.30
CA ALA A 179 8.37 -2.91 28.07
C ALA A 179 7.70 -2.41 26.78
N VAL A 180 7.76 -1.10 26.49
CA VAL A 180 7.23 -0.52 25.25
C VAL A 180 7.99 -1.03 24.02
N VAL A 181 9.33 -1.06 24.07
CA VAL A 181 10.15 -1.62 22.98
C VAL A 181 9.83 -3.10 22.76
N GLY A 182 9.66 -3.87 23.84
CA GLY A 182 9.25 -5.28 23.79
C GLY A 182 7.88 -5.47 23.16
N ARG A 183 6.90 -4.62 23.52
CA ARG A 183 5.55 -4.60 22.95
C ARG A 183 5.57 -4.31 21.46
N ASP A 184 6.26 -3.26 21.03
CA ASP A 184 6.31 -2.87 19.62
C ASP A 184 6.97 -3.95 18.76
N ARG A 185 7.99 -4.63 19.30
CA ARG A 185 8.59 -5.81 18.66
C ARG A 185 7.57 -6.96 18.58
N ALA A 186 6.87 -7.28 19.66
CA ALA A 186 5.86 -8.34 19.67
C ALA A 186 4.77 -8.08 18.62
N ARG A 187 4.27 -6.83 18.54
CA ARG A 187 3.26 -6.42 17.56
C ARG A 187 3.69 -6.72 16.13
N ARG A 188 4.96 -6.41 15.78
CA ARG A 188 5.50 -6.68 14.44
C ARG A 188 5.55 -8.17 14.13
N TYR A 189 6.04 -8.98 15.07
CA TYR A 189 6.14 -10.43 14.88
C TYR A 189 4.76 -11.08 14.73
N ILE A 190 3.78 -10.70 15.56
CA ILE A 190 2.41 -11.21 15.48
C ILE A 190 1.76 -10.83 14.15
N ALA A 191 1.89 -9.56 13.74
CA ALA A 191 1.31 -9.09 12.48
C ALA A 191 1.92 -9.78 11.25
N VAL A 192 3.25 -9.97 11.23
CA VAL A 192 3.93 -10.70 10.15
C VAL A 192 3.49 -12.17 10.12
N ALA A 193 3.38 -12.83 11.28
CA ALA A 193 2.86 -14.19 11.37
C ALA A 193 1.41 -14.31 10.88
N ALA A 194 0.61 -13.24 11.01
CA ALA A 194 -0.75 -13.14 10.51
C ALA A 194 -0.86 -12.58 9.08
N ASN A 195 0.26 -12.40 8.38
CA ASN A 195 0.34 -11.83 7.03
C ASN A 195 -0.41 -10.49 6.85
N VAL A 196 -0.22 -9.59 7.83
CA VAL A 196 -0.81 -8.24 7.82
C VAL A 196 0.24 -7.19 8.15
N ASP A 197 -0.05 -5.96 7.77
CA ASP A 197 0.82 -4.82 8.01
C ASP A 197 0.89 -4.48 9.52
N PRO A 198 2.08 -4.54 10.14
CA PRO A 198 2.27 -4.19 11.55
C PRO A 198 2.10 -2.70 11.85
N TYR A 199 1.73 -1.88 10.88
CA TYR A 199 1.39 -0.47 11.04
C TYR A 199 -0.05 -0.17 10.63
N THR A 200 -0.89 -1.19 10.48
CA THR A 200 -2.32 -1.01 10.20
C THR A 200 -3.00 -0.13 11.25
N THR A 201 -3.83 0.79 10.76
CA THR A 201 -4.67 1.71 11.54
C THR A 201 -6.13 1.27 11.58
N PHE A 202 -6.47 0.09 11.04
CA PHE A 202 -7.83 -0.41 11.05
C PHE A 202 -8.20 -0.91 12.45
N PRO A 203 -9.13 -0.23 13.17
CA PRO A 203 -9.29 -0.43 14.61
C PRO A 203 -9.53 -1.89 15.03
N PRO A 204 -10.40 -2.69 14.35
CA PRO A 204 -10.63 -4.08 14.76
C PRO A 204 -9.35 -4.92 14.86
N LEU A 205 -8.45 -4.79 13.88
CA LEU A 205 -7.19 -5.52 13.87
C LEU A 205 -6.13 -4.83 14.72
N SER A 206 -6.02 -3.50 14.62
CA SER A 206 -5.00 -2.73 15.35
C SER A 206 -5.13 -2.95 16.86
N ASP A 207 -6.34 -2.90 17.40
CA ASP A 207 -6.61 -3.11 18.82
C ASP A 207 -6.29 -4.54 19.27
N ALA A 208 -6.55 -5.53 18.41
CA ALA A 208 -6.24 -6.93 18.68
C ALA A 208 -4.73 -7.19 18.68
N LEU A 209 -4.00 -6.64 17.71
CA LEU A 209 -2.53 -6.68 17.67
C LEU A 209 -1.93 -6.03 18.92
N ASP A 210 -2.47 -4.90 19.33
CA ASP A 210 -2.03 -4.15 20.51
C ASP A 210 -2.25 -4.91 21.83
N LYS A 211 -3.36 -5.64 21.94
CA LYS A 211 -3.68 -6.51 23.10
C LYS A 211 -2.78 -7.74 23.13
N ALA A 212 -2.68 -8.45 22.00
CA ALA A 212 -1.84 -9.62 21.88
C ALA A 212 -0.38 -9.25 22.19
N ALA A 213 0.13 -8.16 21.62
CA ALA A 213 1.49 -7.69 21.88
C ALA A 213 1.79 -7.43 23.37
N TRP A 214 0.85 -6.84 24.11
CA TRP A 214 0.98 -6.66 25.56
C TRP A 214 1.02 -7.99 26.34
N ALA A 215 0.18 -8.96 25.97
CA ALA A 215 0.17 -10.29 26.59
C ALA A 215 1.48 -11.06 26.33
N TYR A 216 2.06 -10.92 25.13
CA TYR A 216 3.33 -11.58 24.80
C TYR A 216 4.55 -10.87 25.41
N ALA A 217 4.57 -9.54 25.47
CA ALA A 217 5.68 -8.79 26.05
C ALA A 217 5.85 -9.06 27.56
N THR A 218 4.75 -9.33 28.27
CA THR A 218 4.74 -9.57 29.72
C THR A 218 5.05 -11.02 30.12
N SER A 219 5.01 -11.98 29.19
CA SER A 219 5.19 -13.42 29.48
C SER A 219 6.60 -13.95 29.22
N ASN A 220 7.55 -13.13 28.74
CA ASN A 220 8.91 -13.53 28.34
C ASN A 220 8.96 -14.67 27.28
N ARG A 221 7.85 -14.93 26.57
CA ARG A 221 7.66 -16.03 25.59
C ARG A 221 7.82 -15.59 24.13
N LEU A 222 8.55 -14.50 23.86
CA LEU A 222 8.77 -13.98 22.50
C LEU A 222 9.41 -15.00 21.54
N THR A 223 10.13 -16.00 22.06
CA THR A 223 10.76 -17.07 21.27
C THR A 223 9.78 -18.05 20.62
N ASN A 224 8.54 -18.16 21.14
CA ASN A 224 7.55 -19.13 20.64
C ASN A 224 6.62 -18.57 19.54
N LEU A 225 6.73 -17.28 19.20
CA LEU A 225 5.95 -16.66 18.11
C LEU A 225 6.24 -17.28 16.74
N ALA A 226 7.39 -17.93 16.55
CA ALA A 226 7.73 -18.66 15.33
C ALA A 226 6.78 -19.83 15.03
N THR A 227 5.99 -20.29 16.01
CA THR A 227 5.04 -21.41 15.88
C THR A 227 3.60 -20.97 15.64
N VAL A 228 3.34 -19.66 15.70
CA VAL A 228 1.99 -19.10 15.53
C VAL A 228 1.72 -18.98 14.04
N PHE A 229 1.07 -19.99 13.48
CA PHE A 229 0.48 -19.92 12.14
C PHE A 229 -0.98 -19.50 12.28
N ILE A 230 -1.32 -18.30 11.77
CA ILE A 230 -2.70 -17.87 11.64
C ILE A 230 -3.13 -18.16 10.20
N PRO A 231 -3.90 -19.23 9.96
CA PRO A 231 -4.40 -19.51 8.63
C PRO A 231 -5.40 -18.44 8.19
N GLY A 232 -5.24 -17.99 6.95
CA GLY A 232 -6.35 -17.51 6.14
C GLY A 232 -6.34 -16.01 5.81
N GLY A 233 -6.50 -15.74 4.53
CA GLY A 233 -6.83 -14.44 3.98
C GLY A 233 -6.98 -14.57 2.47
N VAL A 234 -7.98 -13.91 1.88
CA VAL A 234 -8.03 -13.71 0.43
C VAL A 234 -6.80 -12.88 0.05
N GLY A 235 -5.83 -13.51 -0.63
CA GLY A 235 -4.58 -12.87 -1.00
C GLY A 235 -4.83 -11.65 -1.89
N THR A 236 -4.71 -10.45 -1.32
CA THR A 236 -4.47 -9.24 -2.10
C THR A 236 -3.03 -9.24 -2.61
N ALA A 237 -2.74 -8.49 -3.69
CA ALA A 237 -1.36 -8.36 -4.18
C ALA A 237 -0.42 -7.85 -3.08
N VAL A 238 -0.83 -6.83 -2.33
CA VAL A 238 -0.08 -6.28 -1.19
C VAL A 238 0.19 -7.34 -0.12
N SER A 239 -0.81 -8.12 0.30
CA SER A 239 -0.59 -9.23 1.25
C SER A 239 0.27 -10.36 0.68
N GLY A 240 0.30 -10.54 -0.64
CA GLY A 240 1.22 -11.47 -1.29
C GLY A 240 2.67 -11.01 -1.16
N VAL A 241 2.93 -9.70 -1.32
CA VAL A 241 4.26 -9.10 -1.11
C VAL A 241 4.70 -9.23 0.34
N LEU A 242 3.79 -8.93 1.30
CA LEU A 242 4.09 -9.03 2.73
C LEU A 242 4.44 -10.47 3.17
N ALA A 243 3.89 -11.48 2.49
CA ALA A 243 4.13 -12.89 2.77
C ALA A 243 5.52 -13.38 2.33
N THR A 244 6.26 -12.61 1.51
CA THR A 244 7.59 -13.02 1.07
C THR A 244 8.62 -12.95 2.19
N THR A 245 9.58 -13.88 2.20
CA THR A 245 10.58 -13.99 3.28
C THR A 245 11.30 -12.67 3.54
N ASN A 246 11.81 -12.01 2.49
CA ASN A 246 12.55 -10.75 2.63
C ASN A 246 11.71 -9.61 3.20
N PHE A 247 10.45 -9.43 2.74
CA PHE A 247 9.57 -8.42 3.32
C PHE A 247 9.15 -8.74 4.73
N SER A 248 8.86 -10.01 5.01
CA SER A 248 8.45 -10.46 6.33
C SER A 248 9.54 -10.16 7.37
N GLU A 249 10.81 -10.36 7.01
CA GLU A 249 11.95 -10.01 7.86
C GLU A 249 12.15 -8.50 7.97
N ALA A 250 12.06 -7.76 6.86
CA ALA A 250 12.17 -6.31 6.88
C ALA A 250 11.06 -5.66 7.72
N LEU A 251 9.84 -6.22 7.72
CA LEU A 251 8.73 -5.76 8.58
C LEU A 251 8.94 -6.05 10.07
N LYS A 252 9.82 -7.00 10.44
CA LYS A 252 10.17 -7.26 11.84
C LYS A 252 11.19 -6.25 12.38
N ALA A 253 11.94 -5.59 11.50
CA ALA A 253 12.94 -4.58 11.86
C ALA A 253 12.33 -3.43 12.68
N SER A 254 13.16 -2.73 13.45
CA SER A 254 12.68 -1.54 14.18
C SER A 254 12.31 -0.43 13.19
N PRO A 255 11.40 0.49 13.56
CA PRO A 255 11.06 1.63 12.70
C PRO A 255 12.28 2.42 12.23
N THR A 256 13.28 2.60 13.10
CA THR A 256 14.54 3.30 12.77
C THR A 256 15.33 2.56 11.69
N VAL A 257 15.49 1.24 11.83
CA VAL A 257 16.21 0.43 10.83
C VAL A 257 15.46 0.45 9.50
N ALA A 258 14.14 0.25 9.51
CA ALA A 258 13.33 0.29 8.30
C ALA A 258 13.38 1.67 7.61
N ASP A 259 13.34 2.76 8.37
CA ASP A 259 13.43 4.13 7.84
C ASP A 259 14.85 4.42 7.27
N GLU A 260 15.91 3.83 7.83
CA GLU A 260 17.27 3.92 7.29
C GLU A 260 17.42 3.12 5.99
N THR A 261 16.98 1.85 5.97
CA THR A 261 17.01 1.02 4.75
C THR A 261 16.27 1.68 3.60
N MET A 262 15.08 2.24 3.85
CA MET A 262 14.36 2.99 2.81
C MET A 262 15.14 4.24 2.36
N ARG A 263 15.84 4.92 3.26
CA ARG A 263 16.65 6.10 2.92
C ARG A 263 17.85 5.72 2.03
N GLU A 264 18.51 4.61 2.34
CA GLU A 264 19.63 4.05 1.56
C GLU A 264 19.15 3.69 0.14
N MET A 265 18.11 2.87 0.01
CA MET A 265 17.54 2.48 -1.29
C MET A 265 17.09 3.70 -2.12
N LEU A 266 16.45 4.69 -1.49
CA LEU A 266 16.08 5.93 -2.17
C LEU A 266 17.31 6.73 -2.62
N GLY A 267 18.37 6.74 -1.81
CA GLY A 267 19.66 7.35 -2.16
C GLY A 267 20.33 6.70 -3.35
N GLU A 268 20.38 5.37 -3.40
CA GLU A 268 20.92 4.60 -4.54
C GLU A 268 20.12 4.81 -5.83
N MET A 269 18.81 5.06 -5.70
CA MET A 269 17.94 5.48 -6.80
C MET A 269 18.13 6.94 -7.22
N ALA A 270 19.07 7.67 -6.60
CA ALA A 270 19.33 9.09 -6.78
C ALA A 270 18.13 10.01 -6.45
N ILE A 271 17.27 9.58 -5.53
CA ILE A 271 16.17 10.41 -5.02
C ILE A 271 16.75 11.44 -4.04
N ARG A 272 16.39 12.72 -4.23
CA ARG A 272 16.90 13.83 -3.43
C ARG A 272 16.57 13.65 -1.96
N GLN A 273 17.52 14.00 -1.08
CA GLN A 273 17.35 13.89 0.38
C GLN A 273 16.10 14.64 0.89
N SER A 274 15.74 15.77 0.29
CA SER A 274 14.52 16.52 0.62
C SER A 274 13.24 15.73 0.33
N SER A 275 13.16 15.11 -0.85
CA SER A 275 12.03 14.26 -1.26
C SER A 275 11.96 13.01 -0.39
N THR A 276 13.09 12.38 -0.11
CA THR A 276 13.19 11.24 0.81
C THR A 276 12.68 11.59 2.20
N ARG A 277 13.07 12.72 2.78
CA ARG A 277 12.55 13.18 4.08
C ARG A 277 11.04 13.45 4.04
N ALA A 278 10.56 14.09 2.98
CA ALA A 278 9.13 14.35 2.81
C ALA A 278 8.33 13.04 2.74
N PHE A 279 8.81 12.07 1.95
CA PHE A 279 8.20 10.75 1.80
C PHE A 279 8.16 9.97 3.11
N LEU A 280 9.31 9.85 3.80
CA LEU A 280 9.39 9.09 5.05
C LEU A 280 8.56 9.73 6.18
N SER A 281 8.37 11.06 6.17
CA SER A 281 7.51 11.75 7.15
C SER A 281 6.03 11.80 6.78
N ALA A 282 5.66 11.54 5.52
CA ALA A 282 4.26 11.58 5.08
C ALA A 282 3.37 10.58 5.83
N ARG A 283 2.14 10.98 6.17
CA ARG A 283 1.15 10.12 6.85
C ARG A 283 0.19 9.42 5.88
N SER A 284 0.40 9.59 4.58
CA SER A 284 -0.43 9.04 3.50
C SER A 284 -0.26 7.53 3.30
N MET A 285 0.78 6.93 3.86
CA MET A 285 1.04 5.49 3.78
C MET A 285 1.54 5.00 5.13
N THR A 286 1.20 3.76 5.47
CA THR A 286 1.87 3.06 6.57
C THR A 286 3.34 2.81 6.22
N ARG A 287 4.16 2.50 7.22
CA ARG A 287 5.57 2.17 6.96
C ARG A 287 5.72 0.90 6.11
N GLY A 288 4.86 -0.11 6.32
CA GLY A 288 4.85 -1.30 5.46
C GLY A 288 4.50 -0.96 4.00
N GLU A 289 3.51 -0.10 3.77
CA GLU A 289 3.16 0.40 2.44
C GLU A 289 4.31 1.18 1.79
N LYS A 290 5.02 2.02 2.57
CA LYS A 290 6.20 2.76 2.07
C LYS A 290 7.34 1.82 1.67
N MET A 291 7.56 0.75 2.42
CA MET A 291 8.56 -0.26 2.03
C MET A 291 8.20 -0.89 0.68
N ILE A 292 6.94 -1.31 0.49
CA ILE A 292 6.49 -1.86 -0.80
C ILE A 292 6.63 -0.80 -1.91
N PHE A 293 6.33 0.47 -1.61
CA PHE A 293 6.48 1.57 -2.55
C PHE A 293 7.94 1.73 -3.00
N VAL A 294 8.90 1.82 -2.07
CA VAL A 294 10.34 1.96 -2.35
C VAL A 294 10.83 0.77 -3.16
N ALA A 295 10.38 -0.43 -2.82
CA ALA A 295 10.76 -1.65 -3.52
C ALA A 295 10.18 -1.71 -4.95
N SER A 296 8.92 -1.30 -5.11
CA SER A 296 8.30 -1.15 -6.43
C SER A 296 9.01 -0.11 -7.27
N LEU A 297 9.44 1.00 -6.66
CA LEU A 297 10.22 2.04 -7.32
C LEU A 297 11.60 1.52 -7.77
N ASN A 298 12.25 0.68 -6.96
CA ASN A 298 13.53 0.07 -7.29
C ASN A 298 13.43 -0.87 -8.50
N SER A 299 12.32 -1.60 -8.64
CA SER A 299 12.05 -2.45 -9.81
C SER A 299 12.00 -1.68 -11.14
N LEU A 300 11.87 -0.34 -11.08
CA LEU A 300 11.91 0.57 -12.22
C LEU A 300 13.32 1.11 -12.50
N LYS A 301 14.38 0.34 -12.18
CA LYS A 301 15.78 0.73 -12.44
C LYS A 301 15.97 1.11 -13.91
N GLY A 302 16.51 2.30 -14.14
CA GLY A 302 16.72 2.87 -15.48
C GLY A 302 15.50 3.57 -16.10
N VAL A 303 14.35 3.58 -15.42
CA VAL A 303 13.19 4.38 -15.85
C VAL A 303 13.34 5.81 -15.34
N ARG A 304 13.19 6.80 -16.22
CA ARG A 304 13.19 8.24 -15.86
C ARG A 304 11.87 8.63 -15.18
N GLY A 305 11.91 9.64 -14.32
CA GLY A 305 10.71 10.20 -13.65
C GLY A 305 10.32 9.52 -12.32
N ARG A 306 11.18 8.63 -11.79
CA ARG A 306 10.98 8.00 -10.47
C ARG A 306 10.84 9.01 -9.33
N SER A 307 11.53 10.15 -9.41
CA SER A 307 11.41 11.25 -8.44
C SER A 307 10.00 11.78 -8.31
N ASP A 308 9.31 11.94 -9.44
CA ASP A 308 8.01 12.61 -9.48
C ASP A 308 6.93 11.74 -8.83
N LEU A 309 7.09 10.41 -8.93
CA LEU A 309 6.25 9.44 -8.22
C LEU A 309 6.42 9.53 -6.70
N VAL A 310 7.67 9.70 -6.22
CA VAL A 310 7.96 9.90 -4.79
C VAL A 310 7.36 11.22 -4.30
N ASP A 311 7.59 12.31 -5.02
CA ASP A 311 7.10 13.63 -4.65
C ASP A 311 5.56 13.66 -4.60
N GLN A 312 4.88 13.02 -5.56
CA GLN A 312 3.43 12.91 -5.57
C GLN A 312 2.90 12.10 -4.37
N ALA A 313 3.54 10.99 -4.02
CA ALA A 313 3.16 10.18 -2.85
C ALA A 313 3.41 10.91 -1.50
N SER A 314 4.25 11.95 -1.52
CA SER A 314 4.67 12.75 -0.37
C SER A 314 3.92 14.07 -0.22
N ARG A 315 2.94 14.35 -1.07
CA ARG A 315 2.20 15.62 -1.05
C ARG A 315 1.51 15.85 0.29
N GLN A 316 1.63 17.06 0.81
CA GLN A 316 0.94 17.45 2.04
C GLN A 316 -0.58 17.36 1.87
N GLY A 317 -1.27 16.91 2.91
CA GLY A 317 -2.74 16.77 2.92
C GLY A 317 -3.28 15.52 2.23
N LEU A 318 -2.41 14.65 1.70
CA LEU A 318 -2.82 13.40 1.06
C LEU A 318 -3.38 12.41 2.11
N SER A 319 -4.59 11.90 1.88
CA SER A 319 -5.20 10.92 2.80
C SER A 319 -4.48 9.57 2.74
N GLN A 320 -4.67 8.74 3.77
CA GLN A 320 -4.10 7.40 3.80
C GLN A 320 -4.65 6.53 2.65
N GLU A 321 -5.94 6.69 2.31
CA GLU A 321 -6.51 5.97 1.17
C GLU A 321 -5.88 6.42 -0.14
N ALA A 322 -5.72 7.74 -0.36
CA ALA A 322 -5.10 8.24 -1.58
C ALA A 322 -3.66 7.74 -1.72
N GLY A 323 -2.88 7.73 -0.64
CA GLY A 323 -1.54 7.13 -0.64
C GLY A 323 -1.57 5.65 -1.02
N TYR A 324 -2.46 4.84 -0.44
CA TYR A 324 -2.61 3.44 -0.82
C TYR A 324 -2.89 3.25 -2.32
N TYR A 325 -3.72 4.11 -2.94
CA TYR A 325 -3.98 4.04 -4.39
C TYR A 325 -2.79 4.50 -5.25
N TYR A 326 -1.93 5.41 -4.78
CA TYR A 326 -0.65 5.68 -5.47
C TYR A 326 0.31 4.49 -5.39
N LEU A 327 0.34 3.78 -4.26
CA LEU A 327 1.10 2.53 -4.16
C LEU A 327 0.59 1.51 -5.19
N LEU A 328 -0.73 1.30 -5.28
CA LEU A 328 -1.30 0.39 -6.28
C LEU A 328 -0.97 0.84 -7.71
N GLY A 329 -1.06 2.14 -8.01
CA GLY A 329 -0.65 2.68 -9.30
C GLY A 329 0.82 2.40 -9.63
N LEU A 330 1.74 2.58 -8.66
CA LEU A 330 3.15 2.23 -8.82
C LEU A 330 3.35 0.72 -9.03
N MET A 331 2.59 -0.13 -8.34
CA MET A 331 2.63 -1.58 -8.56
C MET A 331 2.10 -1.97 -9.94
N MET A 332 1.12 -1.26 -10.51
CA MET A 332 0.69 -1.46 -11.91
C MET A 332 1.78 -1.07 -12.90
N ILE A 333 2.51 0.02 -12.62
CA ILE A 333 3.65 0.46 -13.45
C ILE A 333 4.78 -0.59 -13.40
N ALA A 334 5.10 -1.09 -12.20
CA ALA A 334 6.11 -2.13 -11.99
C ALA A 334 5.75 -3.42 -12.73
N ASP A 335 4.52 -3.90 -12.58
CA ASP A 335 4.00 -5.07 -13.32
C ASP A 335 4.18 -4.91 -14.83
N TYR A 336 3.73 -3.77 -15.37
CA TYR A 336 3.88 -3.49 -16.79
C TYR A 336 5.34 -3.52 -17.22
N HIS A 337 6.20 -2.84 -16.47
CA HIS A 337 7.63 -2.75 -16.77
C HIS A 337 8.28 -4.14 -16.78
N ILE A 338 7.93 -5.01 -15.84
CA ILE A 338 8.54 -6.33 -15.64
C ILE A 338 7.99 -7.34 -16.64
N ASP A 339 6.66 -7.42 -16.79
CA ASP A 339 5.98 -8.55 -17.42
C ASP A 339 5.36 -8.22 -18.79
N THR A 340 5.23 -6.94 -19.17
CA THR A 340 4.65 -6.54 -20.46
C THR A 340 5.68 -5.91 -21.40
N GLU A 341 6.14 -4.70 -21.11
CA GLU A 341 7.08 -3.98 -21.97
C GLU A 341 7.93 -3.01 -21.14
N ARG A 342 9.24 -2.94 -21.42
CA ARG A 342 10.16 -2.07 -20.68
C ARG A 342 9.84 -0.59 -20.94
N LEU A 343 9.54 0.10 -19.85
CA LEU A 343 9.37 1.56 -19.82
C LEU A 343 10.72 2.29 -19.94
N ALA A 344 10.71 3.43 -20.63
CA ALA A 344 11.82 4.38 -20.70
C ALA A 344 11.63 5.55 -19.73
N SER A 345 10.39 6.01 -19.56
CA SER A 345 10.03 7.04 -18.57
C SER A 345 8.61 6.86 -18.04
N VAL A 346 8.35 7.48 -16.90
CA VAL A 346 7.01 7.70 -16.36
C VAL A 346 6.91 9.17 -15.98
N GLU A 347 5.83 9.83 -16.40
CA GLU A 347 5.57 11.24 -16.13
C GLU A 347 4.17 11.38 -15.55
N LEU A 348 3.97 12.35 -14.67
CA LEU A 348 2.64 12.65 -14.13
C LEU A 348 1.95 13.69 -15.03
N PHE A 349 0.90 13.27 -15.72
CA PHE A 349 0.06 14.15 -16.51
C PHE A 349 -1.26 14.38 -15.76
N GLU A 350 -1.45 15.58 -15.23
CA GLU A 350 -2.62 15.93 -14.40
C GLU A 350 -2.85 14.96 -13.21
N GLY A 351 -1.75 14.46 -12.64
CA GLY A 351 -1.77 13.50 -11.54
C GLY A 351 -1.96 12.04 -11.96
N ILE A 352 -2.14 11.76 -13.25
CA ILE A 352 -2.20 10.40 -13.81
C ILE A 352 -0.79 9.99 -14.27
N PRO A 353 -0.26 8.86 -13.80
CA PRO A 353 1.00 8.34 -14.31
C PRO A 353 0.87 7.86 -15.76
N ILE A 354 1.70 8.42 -16.64
CA ILE A 354 1.82 8.06 -18.05
C ILE A 354 3.23 7.50 -18.28
N GLY A 355 3.31 6.20 -18.54
CA GLY A 355 4.52 5.54 -18.99
C GLY A 355 4.76 5.80 -20.48
N THR A 356 6.03 6.00 -20.85
CA THR A 356 6.50 5.92 -22.24
C THR A 356 7.38 4.68 -22.37
N THR A 357 7.03 3.76 -23.26
CA THR A 357 7.83 2.56 -23.52
C THR A 357 9.10 2.90 -24.30
N ARG A 358 10.06 1.96 -24.36
CA ARG A 358 11.26 2.13 -25.21
C ARG A 358 10.93 2.26 -26.70
N THR A 359 9.76 1.77 -27.13
CA THR A 359 9.25 1.89 -28.51
C THR A 359 8.45 3.18 -28.75
N GLY A 360 8.30 4.03 -27.72
CA GLY A 360 7.60 5.33 -27.83
C GLY A 360 6.08 5.27 -27.62
N ARG A 361 5.53 4.11 -27.25
CA ARG A 361 4.10 3.95 -26.92
C ARG A 361 3.79 4.61 -25.58
N LYS A 362 2.58 5.17 -25.44
CA LYS A 362 2.06 5.76 -24.20
C LYS A 362 1.17 4.79 -23.46
N VAL A 363 1.33 4.72 -22.13
CA VAL A 363 0.56 3.83 -21.25
C VAL A 363 0.08 4.61 -20.03
N ALA A 364 -1.22 4.79 -19.86
CA ALA A 364 -1.81 5.43 -18.70
C ALA A 364 -2.19 4.40 -17.63
N PHE A 365 -1.89 4.69 -16.36
CA PHE A 365 -2.18 3.80 -15.24
C PHE A 365 -3.19 4.43 -14.27
N VAL A 366 -4.35 3.80 -14.10
CA VAL A 366 -5.41 4.30 -13.22
C VAL A 366 -5.82 3.22 -12.20
N ALA A 367 -5.41 3.40 -10.95
CA ALA A 367 -5.84 2.57 -9.83
C ALA A 367 -7.23 3.00 -9.34
N GLY A 368 -8.28 2.78 -10.15
CA GLY A 368 -9.66 3.08 -9.82
C GLY A 368 -10.58 1.87 -9.98
N ASP A 369 -11.66 1.82 -9.21
CA ASP A 369 -12.65 0.73 -9.29
C ASP A 369 -13.56 0.89 -10.53
N ARG A 370 -13.99 2.13 -10.81
CA ARG A 370 -14.93 2.48 -11.90
C ARG A 370 -14.49 3.77 -12.59
N VAL A 371 -14.05 3.67 -13.85
CA VAL A 371 -13.58 4.80 -14.66
C VAL A 371 -14.57 5.10 -15.79
N GLY A 372 -15.03 6.34 -15.90
CA GLY A 372 -15.98 6.82 -16.90
C GLY A 372 -17.46 6.74 -16.51
N TRP A 373 -17.76 6.60 -15.21
CA TRP A 373 -19.14 6.48 -14.71
C TRP A 373 -19.79 7.83 -14.34
N SER A 374 -19.06 8.94 -14.49
CA SER A 374 -19.63 10.29 -14.51
C SER A 374 -19.21 11.02 -15.78
N VAL A 375 -20.06 11.94 -16.26
CA VAL A 375 -19.80 12.75 -17.46
C VAL A 375 -18.50 13.54 -17.32
N ASP A 376 -18.26 14.15 -16.15
CA ASP A 376 -17.03 14.91 -15.87
C ASP A 376 -15.79 14.02 -15.95
N GLN A 377 -15.87 12.80 -15.41
CA GLN A 377 -14.76 11.85 -15.42
C GLN A 377 -14.47 11.36 -16.85
N SER A 378 -15.51 11.03 -17.62
CA SER A 378 -15.35 10.62 -19.02
C SER A 378 -14.75 11.74 -19.85
N THR A 379 -15.29 12.96 -19.74
CA THR A 379 -14.77 14.16 -20.42
C THR A 379 -13.31 14.42 -20.06
N THR A 380 -12.97 14.39 -18.77
CA THR A 380 -11.59 14.58 -18.30
C THR A 380 -10.67 13.50 -18.86
N THR A 381 -11.10 12.24 -18.84
CA THR A 381 -10.30 11.10 -19.34
C THR A 381 -10.04 11.24 -20.84
N LEU A 382 -11.06 11.59 -21.63
CA LEU A 382 -10.92 11.81 -23.07
C LEU A 382 -10.01 13.00 -23.41
N ASN A 383 -10.13 14.09 -22.66
CA ASN A 383 -9.27 15.26 -22.82
C ASN A 383 -7.80 14.93 -22.55
N ILE A 384 -7.53 14.18 -21.48
CA ILE A 384 -6.17 13.70 -21.16
C ILE A 384 -5.68 12.74 -22.26
N ALA A 385 -6.50 11.76 -22.65
CA ALA A 385 -6.15 10.79 -23.67
C ALA A 385 -5.80 11.44 -25.02
N SER A 386 -6.57 12.44 -25.44
CA SER A 386 -6.31 13.23 -26.65
C SER A 386 -4.96 13.96 -26.57
N ARG A 387 -4.68 14.66 -25.46
CA ARG A 387 -3.39 15.36 -25.27
C ARG A 387 -2.20 14.40 -25.21
N VAL A 388 -2.34 13.27 -24.51
CA VAL A 388 -1.28 12.26 -24.43
C VAL A 388 -0.97 11.70 -25.83
N ASN A 389 -1.98 11.42 -26.65
CA ASN A 389 -1.79 10.95 -28.02
C ASN A 389 -1.08 11.95 -28.93
N GLN A 390 -1.23 13.26 -28.71
CA GLN A 390 -0.47 14.27 -29.48
C GLN A 390 1.04 14.18 -29.25
N THR A 391 1.47 13.56 -28.15
CA THR A 391 2.89 13.32 -27.81
C THR A 391 3.34 11.88 -28.12
N HIS A 392 2.49 11.08 -28.75
CA HIS A 392 2.80 9.70 -29.11
C HIS A 392 3.75 9.67 -30.31
N ALA A 393 4.93 9.09 -30.12
CA ALA A 393 5.96 8.98 -31.15
C ALA A 393 6.21 7.54 -31.63
N GLY A 394 5.57 6.55 -30.99
CA GLY A 394 5.73 5.13 -31.32
C GLY A 394 4.81 4.65 -32.45
N THR A 395 4.96 3.38 -32.81
CA THR A 395 4.02 2.66 -33.68
C THR A 395 3.05 1.84 -32.82
N GLY A 396 1.75 1.97 -33.08
CA GLY A 396 0.68 1.26 -32.36
C GLY A 396 -0.23 2.16 -31.52
N ALA A 397 -1.21 1.54 -30.89
CA ALA A 397 -2.19 2.21 -30.03
C ALA A 397 -1.60 2.55 -28.66
N SER A 398 -2.02 3.68 -28.08
CA SER A 398 -1.79 3.98 -26.66
C SER A 398 -2.58 3.00 -25.79
N GLU A 399 -2.17 2.78 -24.54
CA GLU A 399 -2.83 1.83 -23.65
C GLU A 399 -3.33 2.50 -22.37
N LEU A 400 -4.57 2.20 -21.97
CA LEU A 400 -5.11 2.57 -20.67
C LEU A 400 -5.24 1.30 -19.82
N ARG A 401 -4.46 1.22 -18.74
CA ARG A 401 -4.56 0.16 -17.73
C ARG A 401 -5.34 0.64 -16.51
N VAL A 402 -6.38 -0.10 -16.15
CA VAL A 402 -7.27 0.23 -15.03
C VAL A 402 -7.35 -0.96 -14.08
N LEU A 403 -7.22 -0.69 -12.77
CA LEU A 403 -7.32 -1.72 -11.73
C LEU A 403 -8.71 -2.37 -11.68
N GLY A 404 -9.76 -1.56 -11.85
CA GLY A 404 -11.15 -2.00 -11.93
C GLY A 404 -11.67 -2.02 -13.36
N LEU A 405 -12.85 -1.41 -13.55
CA LEU A 405 -13.59 -1.42 -14.82
C LEU A 405 -13.68 -0.02 -15.43
N VAL A 406 -13.91 0.03 -16.74
CA VAL A 406 -14.11 1.22 -17.58
C VAL A 406 -15.51 1.18 -18.18
N HIS A 407 -16.19 2.32 -18.19
CA HIS A 407 -17.56 2.43 -18.69
C HIS A 407 -17.59 2.08 -20.19
N PRO A 408 -18.57 1.31 -20.68
CA PRO A 408 -18.61 0.87 -22.08
C PRO A 408 -18.53 2.03 -23.08
N THR A 409 -19.23 3.14 -22.83
CA THR A 409 -19.16 4.34 -23.69
C THR A 409 -17.75 4.91 -23.74
N LEU A 410 -17.10 5.07 -22.58
CA LEU A 410 -15.74 5.59 -22.51
C LEU A 410 -14.74 4.67 -23.24
N LYS A 411 -14.93 3.34 -23.17
CA LYS A 411 -14.11 2.40 -23.93
C LYS A 411 -14.23 2.61 -25.44
N ALA A 412 -15.46 2.80 -25.94
CA ALA A 412 -15.71 3.03 -27.36
C ALA A 412 -15.07 4.35 -27.83
N GLU A 413 -15.23 5.43 -27.04
CA GLU A 413 -14.67 6.74 -27.35
C GLU A 413 -13.13 6.73 -27.30
N LEU A 414 -12.53 6.07 -26.31
CA LEU A 414 -11.08 5.87 -26.25
C LEU A 414 -10.57 5.00 -27.42
N GLY A 415 -11.32 3.97 -27.81
CA GLY A 415 -11.01 3.15 -28.98
C GLY A 415 -10.97 3.97 -30.27
N ALA A 416 -11.91 4.91 -30.44
CA ALA A 416 -11.91 5.85 -31.57
C ALA A 416 -10.69 6.80 -31.55
N LEU A 417 -10.11 7.04 -30.37
CA LEU A 417 -8.85 7.76 -30.21
C LEU A 417 -7.61 6.83 -30.34
N ASN A 418 -7.75 5.61 -30.86
CA ASN A 418 -6.65 4.64 -30.96
C ASN A 418 -6.01 4.29 -29.60
N TRP A 419 -6.84 4.12 -28.56
CA TRP A 419 -6.43 3.56 -27.27
C TRP A 419 -6.93 2.11 -27.12
N VAL A 420 -6.09 1.26 -26.53
CA VAL A 420 -6.43 -0.08 -26.07
C VAL A 420 -6.66 -0.04 -24.55
N ILE A 421 -7.77 -0.62 -24.09
CA ILE A 421 -8.13 -0.63 -22.68
C ILE A 421 -7.85 -2.01 -22.08
N ARG A 422 -7.15 -2.04 -20.95
CA ARG A 422 -6.96 -3.23 -20.10
C ARG A 422 -7.57 -2.99 -18.72
N GLU A 423 -8.72 -3.59 -18.50
CA GLU A 423 -9.38 -3.64 -17.19
C GLU A 423 -8.79 -4.76 -16.33
N LYS A 424 -9.03 -4.67 -15.02
CA LYS A 424 -8.49 -5.65 -14.05
C LYS A 424 -6.99 -5.86 -14.22
N ALA A 425 -6.29 -4.76 -14.52
CA ALA A 425 -4.86 -4.77 -14.74
C ALA A 425 -4.15 -5.32 -13.50
N PRO A 426 -3.17 -6.23 -13.68
CA PRO A 426 -2.49 -6.85 -12.57
C PRO A 426 -1.60 -5.85 -11.81
N LEU A 427 -1.26 -6.26 -10.60
CA LEU A 427 -0.34 -5.56 -9.72
C LEU A 427 0.90 -6.42 -9.57
N ALA A 428 2.07 -5.78 -9.51
CA ALA A 428 3.32 -6.50 -9.38
C ALA A 428 3.28 -7.43 -8.18
N THR A 429 3.53 -8.72 -8.43
CA THR A 429 3.82 -9.68 -7.38
C THR A 429 5.32 -9.82 -7.31
N PHE A 430 5.90 -9.34 -6.22
CA PHE A 430 7.31 -9.50 -5.99
C PHE A 430 7.55 -10.92 -5.50
N LYS A 431 7.98 -11.82 -6.40
CA LYS A 431 8.35 -13.20 -6.01
C LYS A 431 9.56 -13.17 -5.08
N GLU A 432 10.49 -12.27 -5.36
CA GLU A 432 11.61 -11.85 -4.53
C GLU A 432 11.87 -10.38 -4.88
N ILE A 433 11.92 -9.50 -3.89
CA ILE A 433 12.71 -8.28 -4.03
C ILE A 433 13.96 -8.52 -3.23
N ASP A 434 15.10 -8.31 -3.88
CA ASP A 434 16.36 -8.14 -3.19
C ASP A 434 16.28 -6.79 -2.45
N VAL A 435 15.83 -6.84 -1.19
CA VAL A 435 15.84 -5.68 -0.27
C VAL A 435 17.25 -5.52 0.34
N THR A 436 18.20 -6.35 -0.10
CA THR A 436 19.57 -6.46 0.43
C THR A 436 20.66 -6.11 -0.57
N SER A 437 20.31 -5.72 -1.80
CA SER A 437 21.30 -5.36 -2.84
C SER A 437 21.73 -3.91 -2.75
#